data_AF-W4QJX4-F1
#
_entry.id   AF-W4QJX4-F1
#
_cell.length_a   1.000
_cell.length_b   1.000
_cell.length_c   1.000
_cell.angle_alpha   90.00
_cell.angle_beta   90.00
_cell.angle_gamma   90.00
#
_symmetry.space_group_name_H-M   'P 1'
#
loop_
_entity.id
_entity.type
_entity.pdbx_description
1 polymer ?
#
loop_
_entity_poly.entity_id
_entity_poly.type
_entity_poly.pdbx_seq_one_letter_code
_entity_poly.pdbx_strand_id
1 'polypeptide(L)'
;MNVSFKNQHPMIMHLQRFATDSDANVSRKREKWQCTLPKTIEEYRKALQSEGDKRVTMALQTAKAKWEEEYKQKLYKERSEAIQAAQVSVEAREKAIREKAEKDMATLEKVLNQTELKLKTIYLLNERKLPITFVDFLLDQNVKKIERHIDQFQIAFNRAVEEAVKESHVTQRREEGA
;
A
#
# COMPACT_ATOMS: atom_id res chain seq x y z
N MET A 1 -41.78 40.36 -4.31
CA MET A 1 -40.75 39.54 -3.66
C MET A 1 -39.40 40.24 -3.83
N ASN A 2 -38.81 40.68 -2.71
CA ASN A 2 -37.37 40.97 -2.55
C ASN A 2 -36.57 39.64 -2.69
N VAL A 3 -35.24 39.55 -2.88
CA VAL A 3 -34.13 40.28 -2.25
C VAL A 3 -32.78 40.09 -3.02
N SER A 4 -31.94 41.15 -3.03
CA SER A 4 -30.46 41.28 -2.88
C SER A 4 -29.42 40.42 -3.62
N PHE A 5 -28.39 41.09 -4.18
CA PHE A 5 -27.03 41.30 -3.59
C PHE A 5 -26.24 42.30 -4.48
N LYS A 6 -26.03 43.57 -4.09
CA LYS A 6 -24.96 44.19 -3.28
C LYS A 6 -23.67 44.59 -4.05
N ASN A 7 -23.35 45.88 -3.89
CA ASN A 7 -22.07 46.60 -4.03
C ASN A 7 -21.59 47.01 -5.43
N GLN A 8 -20.98 48.18 -5.65
CA GLN A 8 -21.09 49.56 -5.16
C GLN A 8 -20.02 50.33 -5.95
N HIS A 9 -20.45 51.32 -6.74
CA HIS A 9 -19.73 52.49 -7.31
C HIS A 9 -18.53 52.32 -8.27
N PRO A 10 -18.54 53.06 -9.41
CA PRO A 10 -17.41 53.15 -10.33
C PRO A 10 -16.32 54.10 -9.78
N MET A 11 -15.07 53.64 -9.72
CA MET A 11 -13.95 54.48 -9.33
C MET A 11 -13.60 55.46 -10.46
N ILE A 12 -13.95 56.73 -10.24
CA ILE A 12 -13.54 57.88 -11.05
C ILE A 12 -12.02 58.06 -10.87
N MET A 13 -11.27 57.92 -11.95
CA MET A 13 -9.82 58.19 -11.99
C MET A 13 -9.57 59.68 -11.74
N HIS A 14 -9.29 60.06 -10.50
CA HIS A 14 -8.73 61.37 -10.19
C HIS A 14 -7.23 61.36 -10.52
N LEU A 15 -6.92 61.85 -11.71
CA LEU A 15 -5.61 62.44 -11.96
C LEU A 15 -5.45 63.64 -11.01
N GLN A 16 -4.23 63.79 -10.48
CA GLN A 16 -3.74 64.81 -9.55
C GLN A 16 -3.80 64.45 -8.05
N ARG A 17 -2.58 64.47 -7.46
CA ARG A 17 -2.20 64.86 -6.08
C ARG A 17 -1.57 63.76 -5.19
N PHE A 18 -0.33 63.38 -5.52
CA PHE A 18 0.67 62.98 -4.53
C PHE A 18 1.74 64.07 -4.42
N ALA A 19 1.43 65.12 -3.66
CA ALA A 19 2.41 66.06 -3.14
C ALA A 19 1.86 66.61 -1.82
N THR A 20 2.60 66.34 -0.72
CA THR A 20 2.53 66.75 0.71
C THR A 20 2.68 65.48 1.57
N ASP A 21 3.67 65.24 2.44
CA ASP A 21 4.40 66.14 3.35
C ASP A 21 5.85 65.70 3.64
N SER A 22 6.63 66.64 4.17
CA SER A 22 8.02 66.58 4.69
C SER A 22 8.07 65.88 6.06
N ASP A 23 9.16 65.41 6.68
CA ASP A 23 10.61 65.56 6.57
C ASP A 23 11.29 64.31 7.16
N ALA A 24 12.22 63.70 6.42
CA ALA A 24 13.31 62.90 7.00
C ALA A 24 14.54 63.01 6.08
N ASN A 25 15.48 63.81 6.57
CA ASN A 25 16.83 64.07 6.11
C ASN A 25 17.50 62.91 5.34
N VAL A 26 17.47 62.99 4.01
CA VAL A 26 18.58 62.55 3.17
C VAL A 26 18.85 63.71 2.23
N SER A 27 20.02 64.31 2.39
CA SER A 27 20.57 65.34 1.52
C SER A 27 20.44 64.89 0.07
N ARG A 28 19.39 65.36 -0.60
CA ARG A 28 19.06 65.01 -1.98
C ARG A 28 20.06 65.78 -2.86
N LYS A 29 21.29 65.25 -2.94
CA LYS A 29 22.31 65.69 -3.88
C LYS A 29 21.68 65.49 -5.26
N ARG A 30 21.16 66.58 -5.83
CA ARG A 30 20.67 66.58 -7.20
C ARG A 30 21.88 66.32 -8.07
N GLU A 31 22.12 65.05 -8.38
CA GLU A 31 23.13 64.68 -9.36
C GLU A 31 22.76 65.41 -10.65
N LYS A 32 23.67 66.29 -11.01
CA LYS A 32 23.63 67.08 -12.22
C LYS A 32 23.59 66.07 -13.35
N TRP A 33 22.45 65.93 -14.01
CA TRP A 33 22.35 65.16 -15.26
C TRP A 33 23.21 65.87 -16.30
N GLN A 34 24.49 65.51 -16.35
CA GLN A 34 25.38 65.93 -17.41
C GLN A 34 25.06 65.07 -18.63
N CYS A 35 24.11 65.53 -19.44
CA CYS A 35 23.99 65.08 -20.81
C CYS A 35 25.12 65.72 -21.62
N THR A 36 26.26 65.06 -21.72
CA THR A 36 27.28 65.41 -22.72
C THR A 36 26.85 64.89 -24.09
N LEU A 37 26.59 65.79 -25.04
CA LEU A 37 26.42 65.51 -26.48
C LEU A 37 27.78 65.62 -27.21
N PRO A 38 28.01 64.84 -28.27
CA PRO A 38 28.52 63.48 -28.20
C PRO A 38 30.04 63.43 -28.45
N LYS A 39 30.67 62.41 -27.90
CA LYS A 39 31.92 61.88 -28.45
C LYS A 39 31.70 61.47 -29.92
N THR A 40 32.74 61.48 -30.75
CA THR A 40 32.71 61.10 -32.17
C THR A 40 31.85 59.84 -32.42
N ILE A 41 31.23 59.72 -33.60
CA ILE A 41 30.31 58.63 -34.01
C ILE A 41 30.82 57.22 -33.60
N GLU A 42 32.13 57.05 -33.58
CA GLU A 42 32.83 55.83 -33.19
C GLU A 42 32.66 55.44 -31.71
N GLU A 43 32.68 56.39 -30.79
CA GLU A 43 32.51 56.13 -29.36
C GLU A 43 31.07 55.73 -29.02
N TYR A 44 30.09 56.31 -29.71
CA TYR A 44 28.68 55.93 -29.57
C TYR A 44 28.41 54.50 -30.08
N ARG A 45 28.99 54.15 -31.25
CA ARG A 45 28.92 52.78 -31.79
C ARG A 45 29.56 51.76 -30.84
N LYS A 46 30.70 52.11 -30.25
CA LYS A 46 31.40 51.25 -29.29
C LYS A 46 30.61 51.06 -27.99
N ALA A 47 29.97 52.10 -27.48
CA ALA A 47 29.07 52.00 -26.33
C ALA A 47 27.87 51.09 -26.62
N LEU A 48 27.21 51.26 -27.77
CA LEU A 48 26.07 50.46 -28.19
C LEU A 48 26.44 48.97 -28.39
N GLN A 49 27.59 48.68 -28.99
CA GLN A 49 28.13 47.33 -29.10
C GLN A 49 28.37 46.70 -27.73
N SER A 50 29.00 47.46 -26.81
CA SER A 50 29.25 46.95 -25.45
C SER A 50 27.98 46.68 -24.64
N GLU A 51 26.90 47.45 -24.85
CA GLU A 51 25.61 47.20 -24.23
C GLU A 51 24.90 45.99 -24.86
N GLY A 52 25.01 45.82 -26.19
CA GLY A 52 24.51 44.64 -26.90
C GLY A 52 25.16 43.36 -26.41
N ASP A 53 26.50 43.33 -26.34
CA ASP A 53 27.27 42.18 -25.87
C ASP A 53 26.95 41.83 -24.41
N LYS A 54 26.78 42.84 -23.56
CA LYS A 54 26.34 42.64 -22.16
C LYS A 54 24.95 41.99 -22.09
N ARG A 55 24.00 42.44 -22.91
CA ARG A 55 22.65 41.83 -22.93
C ARG A 55 22.66 40.41 -23.48
N VAL A 56 23.47 40.14 -24.51
CA VAL A 56 23.60 38.80 -25.10
C VAL A 56 24.27 37.84 -24.12
N THR A 57 25.35 38.26 -23.46
CA THR A 57 26.02 37.43 -22.43
C THR A 57 25.10 37.16 -21.25
N MET A 58 24.34 38.15 -20.78
CA MET A 58 23.34 37.97 -19.71
C MET A 58 22.21 37.01 -20.14
N ALA A 59 21.72 37.12 -21.37
CA ALA A 59 20.72 36.21 -21.91
C ALA A 59 21.24 34.77 -22.01
N LEU A 60 22.48 34.59 -22.49
CA LEU A 60 23.14 33.29 -22.58
C LEU A 60 23.41 32.68 -21.20
N GLN A 61 23.85 33.48 -20.23
CA GLN A 61 24.02 33.01 -18.84
C GLN A 61 22.71 32.57 -18.23
N THR A 62 21.64 33.35 -18.45
CA THR A 62 20.29 33.00 -17.96
C THR A 62 19.77 31.73 -18.64
N ALA A 63 19.98 31.58 -19.95
CA ALA A 63 19.59 30.37 -20.68
C ALA A 63 20.36 29.14 -20.19
N LYS A 64 21.68 29.25 -19.96
CA LYS A 64 22.50 28.17 -19.39
C LYS A 64 22.04 27.78 -17.99
N ALA A 65 21.79 28.76 -17.11
CA ALA A 65 21.30 28.49 -15.77
C ALA A 65 19.95 27.74 -15.79
N LYS A 66 19.01 28.17 -16.64
CA LYS A 66 17.72 27.47 -16.83
C LYS A 66 17.91 26.04 -17.34
N TRP A 67 18.78 25.82 -18.33
CA TRP A 67 19.06 24.48 -18.84
C TRP A 67 19.72 23.57 -17.81
N GLU A 68 20.64 24.09 -17.00
CA GLU A 68 21.26 23.34 -15.92
C GLU A 68 20.24 22.97 -14.83
N GLU A 69 19.33 23.87 -14.48
CA GLU A 69 18.24 23.60 -13.54
C GLU A 69 17.26 22.55 -14.10
N GLU A 70 16.82 22.70 -15.34
CA GLU A 70 15.94 21.74 -16.01
C GLU A 70 16.60 20.36 -16.14
N TYR A 71 17.89 20.32 -16.45
CA TYR A 71 18.64 19.07 -16.54
C TYR A 71 18.79 18.39 -15.18
N LYS A 72 19.12 19.14 -14.13
CA LYS A 72 19.15 18.62 -12.76
C LYS A 72 17.78 18.10 -12.31
N GLN A 73 16.70 18.80 -12.66
CA GLN A 73 15.35 18.37 -12.36
C GLN A 73 14.99 17.07 -13.10
N LYS A 74 15.36 16.93 -14.37
CA LYS A 74 15.15 15.69 -15.13
C LYS A 74 15.92 14.52 -14.51
N LEU A 75 17.20 14.71 -14.18
CA LEU A 75 17.98 13.67 -13.50
C LEU A 75 17.42 13.29 -12.13
N TYR A 76 16.92 14.26 -11.36
CA TYR A 76 16.28 13.99 -10.08
C TYR A 76 14.99 13.19 -10.26
N LYS A 77 14.16 13.56 -11.24
CA LYS A 77 12.93 12.82 -11.58
C LYS A 77 13.22 11.39 -12.00
N GLU A 78 14.13 11.19 -12.95
CA GLU A 78 14.52 9.85 -13.42
C GLU A 78 15.09 8.98 -12.28
N ARG A 79 15.93 9.55 -11.41
CA ARG A 79 16.44 8.82 -10.23
C ARG A 79 15.32 8.49 -9.25
N SER A 80 14.41 9.43 -8.98
CA SER A 80 13.30 9.20 -8.07
C SER A 80 12.35 8.13 -8.60
N GLU A 81 12.03 8.15 -9.88
CA GLU A 81 11.19 7.14 -10.54
C GLU A 81 11.87 5.78 -10.54
N ALA A 82 13.17 5.71 -10.82
CA ALA A 82 13.93 4.46 -10.76
C ALA A 82 13.98 3.88 -9.33
N ILE A 83 14.16 4.73 -8.32
CA ILE A 83 14.14 4.31 -6.90
C ILE A 83 12.74 3.81 -6.53
N GLN A 84 11.68 4.54 -6.90
CA GLN A 84 10.30 4.12 -6.64
C GLN A 84 9.97 2.81 -7.35
N ALA A 85 10.37 2.64 -8.60
CA ALA A 85 10.18 1.38 -9.34
C ALA A 85 10.94 0.22 -8.69
N ALA A 86 12.17 0.44 -8.22
CA ALA A 86 12.93 -0.56 -7.50
C ALA A 86 12.28 -0.91 -6.14
N GLN A 87 11.84 0.09 -5.38
CA GLN A 87 11.12 -0.08 -4.11
C GLN A 87 9.84 -0.90 -4.30
N VAL A 88 9.01 -0.54 -5.28
CA VAL A 88 7.79 -1.29 -5.62
C VAL A 88 8.12 -2.73 -6.02
N SER A 89 9.22 -2.96 -6.75
CA SER A 89 9.66 -4.32 -7.11
C SER A 89 10.04 -5.15 -5.88
N VAL A 90 10.77 -4.56 -4.92
CA VAL A 90 11.15 -5.22 -3.67
C VAL A 90 9.92 -5.49 -2.81
N GLU A 91 9.07 -4.49 -2.60
CA GLU A 91 7.84 -4.63 -1.81
C GLU A 91 6.87 -5.66 -2.42
N ALA A 92 6.72 -5.69 -3.75
CA ALA A 92 5.88 -6.67 -4.43
C ALA A 92 6.43 -8.09 -4.24
N ARG A 93 7.75 -8.27 -4.29
CA ARG A 93 8.39 -9.56 -4.00
C ARG A 93 8.19 -9.96 -2.55
N GLU A 94 8.39 -9.05 -1.61
CA GLU A 94 8.16 -9.31 -0.18
C GLU A 94 6.71 -9.66 0.13
N LYS A 95 5.74 -8.99 -0.51
CA LYS A 95 4.31 -9.33 -0.40
C LYS A 95 4.04 -10.71 -0.95
N ALA A 96 4.56 -11.03 -2.14
CA ALA A 96 4.40 -12.36 -2.74
C ALA A 96 5.01 -13.48 -1.88
N ILE A 97 6.16 -13.24 -1.26
CA ILE A 97 6.79 -14.20 -0.33
C ILE A 97 5.94 -14.35 0.93
N ARG A 98 5.46 -13.24 1.51
CA ARG A 98 4.59 -13.26 2.69
C ARG A 98 3.28 -14.00 2.42
N GLU A 99 2.60 -13.71 1.31
CA GLU A 99 1.37 -14.40 0.94
C GLU A 99 1.57 -15.90 0.72
N LYS A 100 2.72 -16.31 0.15
CA LYS A 100 3.06 -17.74 0.04
C LYS A 100 3.28 -18.36 1.41
N ALA A 101 4.07 -17.70 2.26
CA ALA A 101 4.31 -18.17 3.62
C ALA A 101 3.00 -18.28 4.42
N GLU A 102 2.10 -17.31 4.32
CA GLU A 102 0.79 -17.34 4.98
C GLU A 102 -0.09 -18.48 4.49
N LYS A 103 -0.11 -18.74 3.17
CA LYS A 103 -0.83 -19.88 2.61
C LYS A 103 -0.25 -21.20 3.09
N ASP A 104 1.07 -21.32 3.09
CA ASP A 104 1.77 -22.53 3.57
C ASP A 104 1.47 -22.75 5.05
N MET A 105 1.58 -21.71 5.89
CA MET A 105 1.23 -21.80 7.32
C MET A 105 -0.24 -22.18 7.53
N ALA A 106 -1.18 -21.57 6.81
CA ALA A 106 -2.59 -21.90 6.91
C ALA A 106 -2.89 -23.35 6.46
N THR A 107 -2.16 -23.88 5.48
CA THR A 107 -2.28 -25.30 5.09
C THR A 107 -1.70 -26.22 6.16
N LEU A 108 -0.53 -25.88 6.71
CA LEU A 108 0.11 -26.64 7.78
C LEU A 108 -0.75 -26.67 9.04
N GLU A 109 -1.34 -25.54 9.44
CA GLU A 109 -2.26 -25.46 10.58
C GLU A 109 -3.49 -26.35 10.39
N LYS A 110 -4.08 -26.36 9.19
CA LYS A 110 -5.21 -27.26 8.88
C LYS A 110 -4.82 -28.72 8.97
N VAL A 111 -3.67 -29.09 8.41
CA VAL A 111 -3.16 -30.47 8.48
C VAL A 111 -2.87 -30.83 9.94
N LEU A 112 -2.21 -29.96 10.70
CA LEU A 112 -1.90 -30.18 12.10
C LEU A 112 -3.17 -30.39 12.92
N ASN A 113 -4.15 -29.50 12.80
CA ASN A 113 -5.45 -29.63 13.47
C ASN A 113 -6.16 -30.94 13.14
N GLN A 114 -6.14 -31.37 11.87
CA GLN A 114 -6.70 -32.66 11.46
C GLN A 114 -5.94 -33.83 12.09
N THR A 115 -4.60 -33.79 12.10
CA THR A 115 -3.79 -34.85 12.71
C THR A 115 -3.99 -34.93 14.23
N GLU A 116 -4.11 -33.79 14.91
CA GLU A 116 -4.43 -33.76 16.34
C GLU A 116 -5.80 -34.38 16.64
N LEU A 117 -6.82 -34.04 15.85
CA LEU A 117 -8.14 -34.65 15.97
C LEU A 117 -8.08 -36.16 15.72
N LYS A 118 -7.37 -36.61 14.68
CA LYS A 118 -7.14 -38.04 14.40
C LYS A 118 -6.49 -38.76 15.57
N LEU A 119 -5.42 -38.21 16.13
CA LEU A 119 -4.72 -38.81 17.28
C LEU A 119 -5.61 -38.90 18.52
N LYS A 120 -6.40 -37.86 18.81
CA LYS A 120 -7.37 -37.88 19.90
C LYS A 120 -8.44 -38.95 19.69
N THR A 121 -8.98 -39.08 18.49
CA THR A 121 -9.95 -40.13 18.16
C THR A 121 -9.34 -41.53 18.29
N ILE A 122 -8.11 -41.74 17.81
CA ILE A 122 -7.38 -43.01 17.97
C ILE A 122 -7.22 -43.36 19.45
N TYR A 123 -6.82 -42.38 20.27
CA TYR A 123 -6.67 -42.57 21.71
C TYR A 123 -8.00 -42.99 22.37
N LEU A 124 -9.08 -42.27 22.09
CA LEU A 124 -10.42 -42.59 22.62
C LEU A 124 -10.92 -43.97 22.16
N LEU A 125 -10.71 -44.33 20.89
CA LEU A 125 -11.10 -45.64 20.37
C LEU A 125 -10.32 -46.77 21.05
N ASN A 126 -9.02 -46.56 21.29
CA ASN A 126 -8.19 -47.54 21.98
C ASN A 126 -8.62 -47.72 23.45
N GLU A 127 -8.93 -46.63 24.17
CA GLU A 127 -9.50 -46.70 25.52
C GLU A 127 -10.82 -47.51 25.56
N ARG A 128 -11.66 -47.37 24.52
CA ARG A 128 -12.93 -48.10 24.40
C ARG A 128 -12.78 -49.48 23.76
N LYS A 129 -11.56 -49.92 23.44
CA LYS A 129 -11.23 -51.20 22.77
C LYS A 129 -11.95 -51.39 21.42
N LEU A 130 -12.19 -50.30 20.71
CA LEU A 130 -12.81 -50.31 19.38
C LEU A 130 -11.73 -50.31 18.28
N PRO A 131 -11.99 -50.91 17.11
CA PRO A 131 -10.99 -50.98 16.04
C PRO A 131 -10.60 -49.60 15.48
N ILE A 132 -9.28 -49.38 15.35
CA ILE A 132 -8.67 -48.13 14.84
C ILE A 132 -9.04 -47.87 13.36
N THR A 133 -9.47 -48.90 12.64
CA THR A 133 -9.90 -48.81 11.24
C THR A 133 -11.07 -47.85 11.04
N PHE A 134 -11.87 -47.57 12.09
CA PHE A 134 -13.04 -46.69 12.01
C PHE A 134 -12.75 -45.22 12.31
N VAL A 135 -11.49 -44.84 12.56
CA VAL A 135 -11.12 -43.45 12.89
C VAL A 135 -11.63 -42.47 11.84
N ASP A 136 -11.39 -42.72 10.56
CA ASP A 136 -11.79 -41.79 9.49
C ASP A 136 -13.32 -41.66 9.35
N PHE A 137 -14.10 -42.65 9.81
CA PHE A 137 -15.57 -42.60 9.81
C PHE A 137 -16.16 -41.85 11.01
N LEU A 138 -15.41 -41.79 12.11
CA LEU A 138 -15.86 -41.17 13.36
C LEU A 138 -15.33 -39.75 13.55
N LEU A 139 -14.44 -39.29 12.67
CA LEU A 139 -13.92 -37.92 12.66
C LEU A 139 -15.02 -36.91 12.35
N ASP A 140 -15.08 -35.87 13.18
CA ASP A 140 -15.89 -34.67 12.97
C ASP A 140 -15.07 -33.45 13.39
N GLN A 141 -15.51 -32.24 13.05
CA GLN A 141 -14.85 -30.98 13.40
C GLN A 141 -14.82 -30.70 14.90
N ASN A 142 -15.63 -31.42 15.70
CA ASN A 142 -15.78 -31.17 17.12
C ASN A 142 -15.55 -32.44 17.94
N VAL A 143 -14.64 -32.34 18.92
CA VAL A 143 -14.27 -33.44 19.85
C VAL A 143 -15.50 -34.01 20.57
N LYS A 144 -16.45 -33.18 21.00
CA LYS A 144 -17.66 -33.66 21.69
C LYS A 144 -18.58 -34.47 20.78
N LYS A 145 -18.57 -34.19 19.47
CA LYS A 145 -19.34 -34.98 18.50
C LYS A 145 -18.65 -36.30 18.21
N ILE A 146 -17.31 -36.30 18.12
CA ILE A 146 -16.50 -37.53 18.01
C ILE A 146 -16.83 -38.48 19.16
N GLU A 147 -16.83 -38.01 20.41
CA GLU A 147 -17.20 -38.83 21.57
C GLU A 147 -18.60 -39.44 21.45
N ARG A 148 -19.60 -38.64 21.04
CA ARG A 148 -20.97 -39.13 20.84
C ARG A 148 -21.05 -40.17 19.71
N HIS A 149 -20.32 -39.97 18.61
CA HIS A 149 -20.27 -40.92 17.52
C HIS A 149 -19.61 -42.23 17.96
N ILE A 150 -18.54 -42.16 18.77
CA ILE A 150 -17.90 -43.33 19.37
C ILE A 150 -18.88 -44.09 20.26
N ASP A 151 -19.62 -43.39 21.14
CA ASP A 151 -20.60 -44.03 22.03
C ASP A 151 -21.74 -44.71 21.25
N GLN A 152 -22.28 -44.04 20.23
CA GLN A 152 -23.33 -44.60 19.36
C GLN A 152 -22.81 -45.81 18.57
N PHE A 153 -21.59 -45.71 18.04
CA PHE A 153 -20.95 -46.80 17.33
C PHE A 153 -20.72 -48.00 18.26
N GLN A 154 -20.27 -47.77 19.49
CA GLN A 154 -20.07 -48.82 20.47
C GLN A 154 -21.37 -49.59 20.77
N ILE A 155 -22.49 -48.88 20.96
CA ILE A 155 -23.80 -49.49 21.21
C ILE A 155 -24.24 -50.33 20.01
N ALA A 156 -24.16 -49.78 18.80
CA ALA A 156 -24.57 -50.47 17.58
C ALA A 156 -23.68 -51.70 17.30
N PHE A 157 -22.37 -51.56 17.50
CA PHE A 157 -21.41 -52.64 17.30
C PHE A 157 -21.63 -53.79 18.28
N ASN A 158 -21.77 -53.49 19.58
CA ASN A 158 -22.02 -54.52 20.59
C ASN A 158 -23.34 -55.25 20.32
N ARG A 159 -24.39 -54.50 19.96
CA ARG A 159 -25.69 -55.10 19.60
C ARG A 159 -25.58 -56.05 18.39
N ALA A 160 -24.87 -55.63 17.35
CA ALA A 160 -24.68 -56.45 16.15
C ALA A 160 -23.87 -57.71 16.46
N VAL A 161 -22.84 -57.61 17.31
CA VAL A 161 -22.05 -58.77 17.77
C VAL A 161 -22.92 -59.71 18.61
N GLU A 162 -23.75 -59.19 19.51
CA GLU A 162 -24.67 -60.01 20.30
C GLU A 162 -25.70 -60.75 19.42
N GLU A 163 -26.26 -60.09 18.41
CA GLU A 163 -27.19 -60.69 17.47
C GLU A 163 -26.50 -61.79 16.64
N ALA A 164 -25.31 -61.52 16.09
CA ALA A 164 -24.52 -62.50 15.35
C ALA A 164 -24.12 -63.72 16.21
N VAL A 165 -23.73 -63.51 17.46
CA VAL A 165 -23.39 -64.60 18.38
C VAL A 165 -24.63 -65.44 18.71
N LYS A 166 -25.79 -64.81 18.94
CA LYS A 166 -27.06 -65.54 19.14
C LYS A 166 -27.42 -66.39 17.93
N GLU A 167 -27.29 -65.86 16.72
CA GLU A 167 -27.52 -66.62 15.49
C GLU A 167 -26.57 -67.81 15.37
N SER A 168 -25.27 -67.60 15.61
CA SER A 168 -24.26 -68.67 15.53
C SER A 168 -24.52 -69.83 16.52
N HIS A 169 -24.94 -69.51 17.75
CA HIS A 169 -25.30 -70.52 18.77
C HIS A 169 -26.60 -71.25 18.45
N VAL A 170 -27.52 -70.62 17.73
CA VAL A 170 -28.77 -71.26 17.26
C VAL A 170 -28.45 -72.24 16.13
N THR A 171 -27.54 -71.91 15.22
CA THR A 171 -27.08 -72.84 14.17
C THR A 171 -26.32 -74.03 14.72
N GLN A 172 -25.40 -73.84 15.67
CA GLN A 172 -24.63 -74.95 16.28
C GLN A 172 -25.52 -75.95 17.02
N ARG A 173 -26.51 -75.50 17.79
CA ARG A 173 -27.48 -76.40 18.46
C ARG A 173 -28.37 -77.18 17.48
N ARG A 174 -28.49 -76.72 16.23
CA ARG A 174 -29.24 -77.43 15.19
C ARG A 174 -28.42 -78.53 14.53
N GLU A 175 -27.10 -78.43 14.54
CA GLU A 175 -26.18 -79.42 13.96
C GLU A 175 -25.81 -80.53 14.95
N GLU A 176 -25.81 -80.26 16.26
CA GLU A 176 -25.51 -81.26 17.30
C GLU A 176 -26.74 -82.11 17.72
N GLY A 177 -27.93 -81.80 17.21
CA GLY A 177 -29.19 -82.48 17.54
C GLY A 177 -29.76 -83.39 16.43
N ALA A 178 -28.98 -83.66 15.39
CA ALA A 178 -29.29 -84.59 14.29
C ALA A 178 -28.27 -85.73 14.26
#